data_AF-A0A8A2U443-F1
#
_entry.id   AF-A0A8A2U443-F1
#
_cell.length_a   1.000
_cell.length_b   1.000
_cell.length_c   1.000
_cell.angle_alpha   90.00
_cell.angle_beta   90.00
_cell.angle_gamma   90.00
#
_symmetry.space_group_name_H-M   'P 1'
#
loop_
_entity.id
_entity.type
_entity.pdbx_description
1 polymer ?
#
loop_
_entity_poly.entity_id
_entity_poly.type
_entity_poly.pdbx_seq_one_letter_code
_entity_poly.pdbx_strand_id
1 'polypeptide(L)'
;MQITRQLRIDVGRREVDVGTEITVRVRDDRRQPVEGAIVSTETKSTRTDERGLCNLQFGSPGFWKLTAAKSPTDRVAYKPASRLVRVVPNAAALRPYRSIGSR
;
A
#
# COMPACT_ATOMS: atom_id res chain seq x y z
N MET A 1 23.37 21.32 -3.65
CA MET A 1 22.07 21.74 -3.07
C MET A 1 21.06 20.64 -3.33
N GLN A 2 20.39 20.14 -2.29
CA GLN A 2 19.30 19.18 -2.43
C GLN A 2 17.97 19.92 -2.59
N ILE A 3 17.12 19.44 -3.49
CA ILE A 3 15.72 19.86 -3.56
C ILE A 3 14.86 18.95 -2.69
N THR A 4 13.83 19.50 -2.06
CA THR A 4 12.89 18.71 -1.26
C THR A 4 11.64 18.39 -2.08
N ARG A 5 11.27 17.11 -2.13
CA ARG A 5 10.09 16.58 -2.80
C ARG A 5 9.11 15.99 -1.80
N GLN A 6 7.81 16.11 -2.07
CA GLN A 6 6.77 15.54 -1.22
C GLN A 6 6.29 14.22 -1.79
N LEU A 7 6.40 13.13 -1.04
CA LEU A 7 5.82 11.86 -1.45
C LEU A 7 4.29 11.92 -1.41
N ARG A 8 3.65 11.12 -2.26
CA ARG A 8 2.22 10.88 -2.33
C ARG A 8 1.97 9.39 -2.50
N ILE A 9 1.00 8.87 -1.76
CA ILE A 9 0.57 7.47 -1.83
C ILE A 9 -0.81 7.45 -2.47
N ASP A 10 -0.91 6.73 -3.59
CA ASP A 10 -2.17 6.45 -4.26
C ASP A 10 -2.48 4.96 -4.17
N VAL A 11 -3.71 4.67 -3.76
CA VAL A 11 -4.25 3.31 -3.67
C VAL A 11 -5.52 3.34 -4.49
N GLY A 12 -5.63 2.45 -5.49
CA GLY A 12 -6.72 2.49 -6.47
C GLY A 12 -8.12 2.37 -5.83
N ARG A 13 -8.20 1.75 -4.64
CA ARG A 13 -9.39 1.67 -3.81
C ARG A 13 -9.03 1.99 -2.36
N ARG A 14 -9.94 2.66 -1.64
CA ARG A 14 -9.79 2.97 -0.22
C ARG A 14 -10.28 1.84 0.69
N GLU A 15 -11.12 0.96 0.15
CA GLU A 15 -11.66 -0.22 0.81
C GLU A 15 -11.22 -1.47 0.05
N VAL A 16 -10.74 -2.48 0.78
CA VAL A 16 -10.10 -3.69 0.25
C VAL A 16 -10.53 -4.89 1.08
N ASP A 17 -10.81 -6.02 0.44
CA ASP A 17 -11.11 -7.26 1.17
C ASP A 17 -9.84 -7.91 1.73
N VAL A 18 -9.94 -8.50 2.92
CA VAL A 18 -8.87 -9.34 3.49
C VAL A 18 -8.43 -10.39 2.47
N GLY A 19 -7.11 -10.59 2.35
CA GLY A 19 -6.51 -11.53 1.42
C GLY A 19 -6.42 -11.02 -0.02
N THR A 20 -6.94 -9.84 -0.34
CA THR A 20 -6.76 -9.23 -1.67
C THR A 20 -5.40 -8.53 -1.75
N GLU A 21 -4.65 -8.83 -2.81
CA GLU A 21 -3.44 -8.09 -3.16
C GLU A 21 -3.83 -6.74 -3.77
N ILE A 22 -3.23 -5.66 -3.27
CA ILE A 22 -3.42 -4.32 -3.79
C ILE A 22 -2.12 -3.73 -4.29
N THR A 23 -2.21 -3.02 -5.40
CA THR A 23 -1.10 -2.20 -5.90
C THR A 23 -1.15 -0.82 -5.27
N VAL A 24 -0.06 -0.46 -4.60
CA VAL A 24 0.20 0.88 -4.07
C VAL A 24 1.13 1.60 -5.03
N ARG A 25 0.80 2.85 -5.35
CA ARG A 25 1.64 3.72 -6.18
C ARG A 25 2.20 4.87 -5.37
N VAL A 26 3.51 5.05 -5.43
CA VAL A 26 4.22 6.17 -4.81
C VAL A 26 4.70 7.12 -5.89
N ARG A 27 4.38 8.41 -5.72
CA ARG A 27 4.81 9.49 -6.62
C ARG A 27 5.29 10.69 -5.82
N ASP A 28 6.01 11.60 -6.47
CA ASP A 28 6.34 12.91 -5.90
C ASP A 28 5.26 13.98 -6.19
N ASP A 29 5.50 15.21 -5.77
CA ASP A 29 4.66 16.39 -6.01
C ASP A 29 4.54 16.76 -7.50
N ARG A 30 5.48 16.30 -8.34
CA ARG A 30 5.45 16.45 -9.80
C ARG A 30 4.77 15.29 -10.51
N ARG A 31 4.16 14.37 -9.75
CA ARG A 31 3.52 13.13 -10.24
C ARG A 31 4.50 12.15 -10.89
N GLN A 32 5.80 12.32 -10.66
CA GLN A 32 6.81 11.37 -11.14
C GLN A 32 6.80 10.12 -10.26
N PRO A 33 6.94 8.91 -10.85
CA PRO A 33 7.06 7.69 -10.07
C PRO A 33 8.33 7.73 -9.21
N VAL A 34 8.24 7.21 -8.00
CA VAL A 34 9.39 7.16 -7.07
C VAL A 34 9.78 5.72 -6.87
N GLU A 35 10.86 5.30 -7.53
CA GLU A 35 11.48 3.99 -7.35
C GLU A 35 12.17 3.86 -5.99
N GLY A 36 12.19 2.65 -5.42
CA GLY A 36 12.95 2.35 -4.21
C GLY A 36 12.45 3.03 -2.95
N ALA A 37 11.30 3.72 -2.99
CA ALA A 37 10.61 4.15 -1.80
C ALA A 37 10.13 2.92 -1.02
N ILE A 38 10.34 2.95 0.29
CA ILE A 38 9.88 1.94 1.23
C ILE A 38 8.46 2.31 1.62
N VAL A 39 7.52 1.42 1.31
CA VAL A 39 6.13 1.48 1.79
C VAL A 39 5.99 0.51 2.94
N SER A 40 5.69 1.03 4.12
CA SER A 40 5.50 0.25 5.35
C SER A 40 4.06 0.31 5.85
N THR A 41 3.64 -0.80 6.42
CA THR A 41 2.49 -0.94 7.31
C THR A 41 3.00 -1.19 8.73
N GLU A 42 2.10 -1.43 9.68
CA GLU A 42 2.47 -1.81 11.05
C GLU A 42 3.27 -3.12 11.12
N THR A 43 3.03 -4.04 10.17
CA THR A 43 3.57 -5.41 10.24
C THR A 43 4.51 -5.78 9.09
N LYS A 44 4.51 -5.02 7.99
CA LYS A 44 5.27 -5.36 6.78
C LYS A 44 5.85 -4.12 6.11
N SER A 45 6.88 -4.31 5.30
CA SER A 45 7.38 -3.27 4.40
C SER A 45 7.78 -3.86 3.06
N THR A 46 7.67 -3.04 2.01
CA THR A 46 8.03 -3.41 0.65
C THR A 46 8.65 -2.21 -0.07
N ARG A 47 9.42 -2.45 -1.12
CA ARG A 47 10.01 -1.40 -1.95
C ARG A 47 9.22 -1.24 -3.25
N THR A 48 9.16 -0.01 -3.71
CA THR A 48 8.61 0.32 -5.02
C THR A 48 9.59 0.01 -6.16
N ASP A 49 9.05 -0.45 -7.27
CA ASP A 49 9.76 -0.69 -8.53
C ASP A 49 10.04 0.62 -9.31
N GLU A 50 10.64 0.51 -10.50
CA GLU A 50 10.92 1.63 -11.41
C GLU A 50 9.68 2.46 -11.80
N ARG A 51 8.49 1.87 -11.72
CA ARG A 51 7.20 2.52 -12.00
C ARG A 51 6.60 3.18 -10.75
N GLY A 52 7.29 3.11 -9.63
CA GLY A 52 6.83 3.58 -8.32
C GLY A 52 5.72 2.70 -7.77
N LEU A 53 5.65 1.42 -8.14
CA LEU A 53 4.60 0.48 -7.74
C LEU A 53 5.14 -0.54 -6.74
N CYS A 54 4.31 -0.93 -5.79
CA CYS A 54 4.55 -2.11 -4.97
C CYS A 54 3.22 -2.78 -4.64
N ASN A 55 3.28 -4.08 -4.33
CA ASN A 55 2.10 -4.83 -3.92
C ASN A 55 2.10 -5.07 -2.42
N LEU A 56 0.90 -5.02 -1.82
CA LEU A 56 0.65 -5.32 -0.43
C LEU A 56 -0.60 -6.19 -0.29
N GLN A 57 -0.62 -7.05 0.72
CA GLN A 57 -1.78 -7.86 1.07
C GLN A 57 -2.00 -7.78 2.58
N PHE A 58 -3.27 -7.63 2.97
CA PHE A 58 -3.67 -7.53 4.38
C PHE A 58 -4.30 -8.84 4.85
N GLY A 59 -3.82 -9.34 5.99
CA GLY A 59 -4.30 -10.60 6.58
C GLY A 59 -5.45 -10.44 7.58
N SER A 60 -5.77 -9.21 8.00
CA SER A 60 -6.84 -8.94 8.96
C SER A 60 -7.59 -7.65 8.61
N PRO A 61 -8.90 -7.58 8.94
CA PRO A 61 -9.70 -6.39 8.73
C PRO A 61 -9.28 -5.27 9.69
N GLY A 62 -9.57 -4.03 9.34
CA GLY A 62 -9.24 -2.85 10.14
C GLY A 62 -8.76 -1.67 9.31
N PHE A 63 -8.38 -0.60 9.99
CA PHE A 63 -7.75 0.55 9.34
C PHE A 63 -6.23 0.38 9.37
N TRP A 64 -5.63 0.39 8.19
CA TRP A 64 -4.19 0.23 8.01
C TRP A 64 -3.56 1.54 7.57
N LYS A 65 -2.57 1.99 8.33
CA LYS A 65 -1.74 3.12 7.95
C LYS A 65 -0.60 2.66 7.04
N LEU A 66 -0.62 3.15 5.82
CA LEU A 66 0.51 3.08 4.89
C LEU A 66 1.40 4.29 5.13
N THR A 67 2.72 4.06 5.21
CA THR A 67 3.73 5.13 5.26
C THR A 67 4.72 4.89 4.13
N ALA A 68 4.96 5.91 3.30
CA ALA A 68 5.97 5.88 2.25
C ALA A 68 7.12 6.80 2.66
N ALA A 69 8.33 6.26 2.66
CA ALA A 69 9.55 6.98 2.95
C ALA A 69 10.65 6.57 1.97
N LYS A 70 11.56 7.50 1.67
CA LYS A 70 12.73 7.23 0.83
C LYS A 70 13.92 7.99 1.38
N SER A 71 15.06 7.30 1.50
CA SER A 71 16.31 7.94 1.91
C SER A 71 16.68 9.05 0.94
N PRO A 72 17.24 10.17 1.41
CA PRO A 72 17.70 11.24 0.55
C PRO A 72 18.85 10.75 -0.36
N THR A 73 18.97 11.42 -1.49
CA THR A 73 20.07 11.27 -2.46
C THR A 73 20.85 12.59 -2.52
N ASP A 74 21.99 12.63 -3.20
CA ASP A 74 22.78 13.87 -3.35
C ASP A 74 22.00 15.04 -3.94
N ARG A 75 20.94 14.75 -4.72
CA ARG A 75 20.12 15.75 -5.42
C ARG A 75 18.75 15.98 -4.80
N VAL A 76 18.16 14.97 -4.17
CA VAL A 76 16.75 15.02 -3.74
C VAL A 76 16.58 14.44 -2.34
N ALA A 77 15.93 15.23 -1.48
CA ALA A 77 15.38 14.76 -0.20
C ALA A 77 13.87 14.59 -0.33
N TYR A 78 13.32 13.59 0.35
CA TYR A 78 11.89 13.27 0.29
C TYR A 78 11.22 13.47 1.65
N LYS A 79 10.13 14.23 1.67
CA LYS A 79 9.20 14.25 2.82
C LYS A 79 8.33 12.99 2.78
N PRO A 80 8.27 12.22 3.88
CA PRO A 80 7.39 11.05 3.97
C PRO A 80 5.92 11.41 3.74
N ALA A 81 5.15 10.40 3.38
CA ALA A 81 3.70 10.51 3.24
C ALA A 81 3.01 9.36 3.96
N SER A 82 1.76 9.59 4.38
CA SER A 82 0.94 8.52 4.94
C SER A 82 -0.47 8.54 4.39
N ARG A 83 -1.10 7.36 4.39
CA ARG A 83 -2.45 7.14 3.85
C ARG A 83 -3.13 6.04 4.67
N LEU A 84 -4.42 6.20 4.94
CA LEU A 84 -5.23 5.15 5.55
C LEU A 84 -5.96 4.33 4.48
N VAL A 85 -5.95 3.01 4.66
CA VAL A 85 -6.72 2.04 3.87
C VAL A 85 -7.63 1.28 4.82
N ARG A 86 -8.91 1.14 4.46
CA ARG A 86 -9.85 0.31 5.21
C ARG A 86 -9.83 -1.09 4.62
N VAL A 87 -9.60 -2.09 5.47
CA VAL A 87 -9.65 -3.49 5.10
C VAL A 87 -10.89 -4.10 5.73
N VAL A 88 -11.73 -4.73 4.91
CA VAL A 88 -13.00 -5.33 5.33
C VAL A 88 -12.94 -6.85 5.24
N PRO A 89 -13.70 -7.58 6.08
CA PRO A 89 -13.78 -9.03 5.97
C PRO A 89 -14.22 -9.45 4.57
N ASN A 90 -13.55 -10.44 3.99
CA ASN A 90 -13.94 -11.00 2.71
C ASN A 90 -15.23 -11.84 2.89
N ALA A 91 -16.38 -11.25 2.57
CA ALA A 91 -17.68 -11.89 2.71
C ALA A 91 -17.82 -13.17 1.87
N ALA A 92 -17.08 -13.29 0.76
CA ALA A 92 -17.07 -14.51 -0.05
C ALA A 92 -16.32 -15.65 0.65
N ALA A 93 -15.23 -15.35 1.38
CA ALA A 93 -14.50 -16.31 2.19
C ALA A 93 -15.26 -16.73 3.47
N LEU A 94 -16.16 -15.89 3.96
CA LEU A 94 -17.00 -16.15 5.14
C LEU A 94 -18.25 -16.98 4.83
N ARG A 95 -18.52 -17.35 3.57
CA ARG A 95 -19.63 -18.26 3.26
C ARG A 95 -19.26 -19.64 3.79
N PRO A 96 -19.96 -20.17 4.82
CA PRO A 96 -19.75 -21.54 5.22
C PRO A 96 -20.07 -22.42 4.01
N TYR A 97 -19.15 -23.31 3.67
CA TYR A 97 -19.41 -24.41 2.77
C TYR A 97 -20.61 -25.17 3.36
N ARG A 98 -21.82 -24.94 2.83
CA ARG A 98 -22.97 -25.80 3.15
C ARG A 98 -22.57 -27.17 2.63
N SER A 99 -22.12 -28.06 3.51
CA SER A 99 -22.15 -29.48 3.22
C SER A 99 -23.62 -29.82 3.05
N ILE A 100 -24.09 -29.84 1.80
CA ILE A 100 -25.36 -30.45 1.46
C ILE A 100 -25.16 -31.91 1.81
N GLY A 101 -25.67 -32.31 2.98
CA GLY A 101 -25.73 -33.70 3.40
C GLY A 101 -26.40 -34.49 2.28
N SER A 102 -25.64 -35.38 1.67
CA SER A 102 -26.17 -36.33 0.70
C SER A 102 -26.52 -37.59 1.48
N ARG A 103 -27.83 -37.67 1.76
CA ARG A 103 -28.72 -38.83 1.88
C ARG A 103 -28.13 -40.20 2.17
#